data_AF-A0A1C5QPT3-F1
#
_entry.id   AF-A0A1C5QPT3-F1
#
_cell.length_a   1.000
_cell.length_b   1.000
_cell.length_c   1.000
_cell.angle_alpha   90.00
_cell.angle_beta   90.00
_cell.angle_gamma   90.00
#
_symmetry.space_group_name_H-M   'P 1'
#
loop_
_entity.id
_entity.type
_entity.pdbx_description
1 polymer ?
#
loop_
_entity_poly.entity_id
_entity_poly.type
_entity_poly.pdbx_seq_one_letter_code
_entity_poly.pdbx_strand_id
1 'polypeptide(L)'
;MPGNHDKDWNNKLVQGTFIVEQPITVLKIDGRKYVLSHFPMADWQSMSHESIHLHGHIHSEGSLYNEMNRMQGLYRYDVGVDANGYSPVSMEEILAWFDGVECRGRVKWKDWVDETGDKRVRRKLAGL
;
A
#
# COMPACT_ATOMS: atom_id res chain seq x y z
N MET A 1 5.56 -2.63 -12.10
CA MET A 1 6.25 -2.68 -10.79
C MET A 1 6.73 -4.11 -10.56
N PRO A 2 8.04 -4.37 -10.50
CA PRO A 2 8.54 -5.73 -10.34
C PRO A 2 8.24 -6.28 -8.94
N GLY A 3 7.72 -7.49 -8.87
CA GLY A 3 7.62 -8.29 -7.66
C GLY A 3 8.86 -9.14 -7.41
N ASN A 4 8.93 -9.78 -6.24
CA ASN A 4 10.08 -10.60 -5.84
C ASN A 4 10.26 -11.87 -6.69
N HIS A 5 9.19 -12.32 -7.35
CA HIS A 5 9.22 -13.47 -8.24
C HIS A 5 9.50 -13.12 -9.71
N ASP A 6 9.55 -11.82 -10.04
CA ASP A 6 9.77 -11.35 -11.41
C ASP A 6 11.28 -11.24 -11.70
N LYS A 7 11.89 -12.37 -12.06
CA LYS A 7 13.34 -12.48 -12.22
C LYS A 7 13.86 -12.20 -13.63
N ASP A 8 13.04 -12.36 -14.66
CA ASP A 8 13.46 -12.26 -16.06
C ASP A 8 12.36 -11.71 -16.97
N TRP A 9 12.44 -10.41 -17.27
CA TRP A 9 11.56 -9.72 -18.21
C TRP A 9 12.01 -9.85 -19.67
N ASN A 10 13.19 -10.43 -19.93
CA ASN A 10 13.65 -10.76 -21.27
C ASN A 10 13.18 -12.14 -21.73
N ASN A 11 12.45 -12.87 -20.89
CA ASN A 11 11.83 -14.13 -21.27
C ASN A 11 10.95 -13.91 -22.50
N LYS A 12 11.18 -14.74 -23.54
CA LYS A 12 10.51 -14.65 -24.85
C LYS A 12 8.98 -14.62 -24.76
N LEU A 13 8.38 -15.17 -23.71
CA LEU A 13 6.93 -15.21 -23.53
C LEU A 13 6.33 -13.86 -23.13
N VAL A 14 7.10 -12.97 -22.50
CA VAL A 14 6.61 -11.68 -21.96
C VAL A 14 7.41 -10.48 -22.44
N GLN A 15 8.50 -10.71 -23.17
CA GLN A 15 9.36 -9.66 -23.71
C GLN A 15 8.55 -8.65 -24.52
N GLY A 16 8.69 -7.36 -24.19
CA GLY A 16 7.98 -6.27 -24.87
C GLY A 16 6.50 -6.10 -24.50
N THR A 17 5.96 -6.94 -23.60
CA THR A 17 4.56 -6.84 -23.16
C THR A 17 4.34 -5.71 -22.16
N PHE A 18 5.32 -5.46 -21.28
CA PHE A 18 5.20 -4.53 -20.17
C PHE A 18 6.26 -3.44 -20.22
N ILE A 19 5.86 -2.22 -19.86
CA ILE A 19 6.80 -1.20 -19.36
C ILE A 19 7.06 -1.53 -17.90
N VAL A 20 8.32 -1.84 -17.57
CA VAL A 20 8.72 -2.18 -16.21
C VAL A 20 9.22 -0.92 -15.51
N GLU A 21 8.40 -0.42 -14.59
CA GLU A 21 8.74 0.70 -13.72
C GLU A 21 9.73 0.32 -12.60
N GLN A 22 10.31 1.32 -11.95
CA GLN A 22 11.17 1.13 -10.76
C GLN A 22 10.41 0.44 -9.62
N PRO A 23 11.06 -0.23 -8.65
CA PRO A 23 10.40 -0.98 -7.57
C PRO A 23 9.44 -0.16 -6.69
N ILE A 24 9.67 1.15 -6.57
CA ILE A 24 8.72 2.11 -5.99
C ILE A 24 8.55 3.24 -6.98
N THR A 25 7.32 3.52 -7.37
CA THR A 25 6.99 4.54 -8.38
C THR A 25 5.86 5.41 -7.88
N VAL A 26 5.91 6.71 -8.17
CA VAL A 26 4.85 7.65 -7.81
C VAL A 26 4.19 8.20 -9.05
N LEU A 27 2.90 7.92 -9.21
CA LEU A 27 2.07 8.51 -10.25
C LEU A 27 1.35 9.74 -9.67
N LYS A 28 1.18 10.76 -10.51
CA LYS A 28 0.36 11.94 -10.20
C LYS A 28 -0.74 12.05 -11.23
N ILE A 29 -1.97 11.83 -10.81
CA ILE A 29 -3.17 11.84 -11.66
C ILE A 29 -4.19 12.74 -10.97
N ASP A 30 -4.74 13.71 -11.71
CA ASP A 30 -5.76 14.65 -11.22
C ASP A 30 -5.44 15.32 -9.88
N GLY A 31 -4.16 15.68 -9.70
CA GLY A 31 -3.67 16.33 -8.49
C GLY A 31 -3.41 15.40 -7.31
N ARG A 32 -3.82 14.13 -7.37
CA ARG A 32 -3.56 13.11 -6.34
C ARG A 32 -2.32 12.29 -6.68
N LYS A 33 -1.62 11.83 -5.63
CA LYS A 33 -0.46 10.95 -5.76
C LYS A 33 -0.83 9.51 -5.43
N TYR A 34 -0.31 8.59 -6.22
CA TYR A 34 -0.40 7.15 -6.02
C TYR A 34 1.01 6.61 -5.89
N VAL A 35 1.31 5.98 -4.76
CA VAL A 35 2.61 5.35 -4.53
C VAL A 35 2.44 3.86 -4.78
N LEU A 36 3.15 3.34 -5.77
CA LEU A 36 3.06 1.95 -6.20
C LEU A 36 4.29 1.21 -5.71
N SER A 37 4.08 0.03 -5.14
CA SER A 37 5.12 -0.94 -4.82
C SER A 37 4.52 -2.34 -4.91
N HIS A 38 5.33 -3.36 -5.20
CA HIS A 38 4.84 -4.73 -5.01
C HIS A 38 4.55 -5.02 -3.53
N PHE A 39 5.38 -4.51 -2.62
CA PHE A 39 5.29 -4.79 -1.19
C PHE A 39 4.43 -3.75 -0.44
N PRO A 40 3.71 -4.15 0.62
CA PRO A 40 3.11 -3.20 1.54
C PRO A 40 4.20 -2.34 2.19
N MET A 41 3.91 -1.05 2.34
CA MET A 41 4.77 -0.12 3.07
C MET A 41 3.99 0.46 4.25
N ALA A 42 4.68 0.67 5.36
CA ALA A 42 4.09 1.26 6.56
C ALA A 42 4.14 2.81 6.54
N ASP A 43 5.03 3.41 5.73
CA ASP A 43 5.06 4.84 5.39
C ASP A 43 5.28 4.97 3.88
N TRP A 44 4.75 6.03 3.27
CA TRP A 44 4.96 6.31 1.85
C TRP A 44 4.95 7.81 1.58
N GLN A 45 5.44 8.17 0.39
CA GLN A 45 5.56 9.57 0.01
C GLN A 45 4.20 10.28 0.03
N SER A 46 4.13 11.42 0.73
CA SER A 46 2.93 12.26 0.83
C SER A 46 1.73 11.60 1.54
N MET A 47 1.97 10.59 2.38
CA MET A 47 0.91 9.93 3.18
C MET A 47 0.05 10.91 3.99
N SER A 48 0.67 11.91 4.65
CA SER A 48 -0.06 12.97 5.38
C SER A 48 -0.74 14.01 4.48
N HIS A 49 -0.64 13.86 3.17
CA HIS A 49 -1.29 14.69 2.15
C HIS A 49 -2.15 13.82 1.23
N GLU A 50 -2.76 12.78 1.80
CA GLU A 50 -3.77 11.93 1.15
C GLU A 50 -3.31 11.18 -0.10
N SER A 51 -1.99 10.92 -0.24
CA SER A 51 -1.54 9.99 -1.27
C SER A 51 -1.96 8.56 -0.93
N ILE A 52 -2.27 7.78 -1.97
CA ILE A 52 -2.76 6.40 -1.81
C ILE A 52 -1.62 5.43 -2.13
N HIS A 53 -1.31 4.51 -1.21
CA HIS A 53 -0.36 3.43 -1.43
C HIS A 53 -1.05 2.21 -2.03
N LEU A 54 -0.63 1.79 -3.21
CA LEU A 54 -1.15 0.63 -3.93
C LEU A 54 -0.09 -0.48 -3.92
N HIS A 55 -0.46 -1.66 -3.42
CA HIS A 55 0.45 -2.80 -3.35
C HIS A 55 -0.22 -4.15 -3.59
N GLY A 56 0.58 -5.21 -3.62
CA GLY A 56 0.10 -6.60 -3.63
C GLY A 56 0.80 -7.41 -2.56
N HIS A 57 1.31 -8.59 -2.96
CA HIS A 57 2.24 -9.45 -2.21
C HIS A 57 1.66 -10.24 -1.03
N ILE A 58 0.70 -9.71 -0.29
CA ILE A 58 0.33 -10.27 1.02
C ILE A 58 -0.70 -11.41 0.98
N HIS A 59 -1.26 -11.73 -0.19
CA HIS A 59 -2.28 -12.77 -0.37
C HIS A 59 -3.42 -12.63 0.66
N SER A 60 -4.01 -11.45 0.74
CA SER A 60 -5.05 -11.17 1.73
C SER A 60 -6.27 -12.07 1.56
N GLU A 61 -6.95 -12.36 2.67
CA GLU A 61 -8.21 -13.10 2.67
C GLU A 61 -9.35 -12.19 2.19
N GLY A 62 -9.54 -12.13 0.87
CA GLY A 62 -10.53 -11.23 0.26
C GLY A 62 -10.28 -9.76 0.59
N SER A 63 -11.36 -8.99 0.68
CA SER A 63 -11.34 -7.54 0.94
C SER A 63 -10.98 -7.17 2.38
N LEU A 64 -10.85 -8.14 3.30
CA LEU A 64 -10.72 -7.87 4.74
C LEU A 64 -9.55 -6.93 5.06
N TYR A 65 -8.41 -7.11 4.41
CA TYR A 65 -7.25 -6.23 4.59
C TYR A 65 -7.54 -4.78 4.18
N ASN A 66 -8.21 -4.59 3.04
CA ASN A 66 -8.60 -3.28 2.52
C ASN A 66 -9.67 -2.62 3.40
N GLU A 67 -10.59 -3.40 3.95
CA GLU A 67 -11.58 -2.94 4.93
C GLU A 67 -10.92 -2.44 6.21
N MET A 68 -9.95 -3.19 6.75
CA MET A 68 -9.20 -2.77 7.94
C MET A 68 -8.41 -1.48 7.69
N ASN A 69 -7.77 -1.33 6.53
CA ASN A 69 -7.09 -0.09 6.16
C ASN A 69 -8.09 1.08 6.07
N ARG A 70 -9.26 0.86 5.45
CA ARG A 70 -10.33 1.85 5.33
C ARG A 70 -10.86 2.31 6.69
N MET A 71 -11.16 1.36 7.60
CA MET A 71 -11.64 1.67 8.96
C MET A 71 -10.64 2.51 9.76
N GLN A 72 -9.34 2.32 9.50
CA GLN A 72 -8.27 3.08 10.15
C GLN A 72 -7.97 4.42 9.48
N GLY A 73 -8.62 4.77 8.36
CA GLY A 73 -8.28 5.95 7.57
C GLY A 73 -6.88 5.86 6.96
N LEU A 74 -6.38 4.64 6.76
CA LEU A 74 -5.07 4.38 6.18
C LEU A 74 -5.25 4.20 4.67
N TYR A 75 -4.75 5.14 3.89
CA TYR A 75 -4.91 5.14 2.43
C TYR A 75 -3.95 4.16 1.76
N ARG A 76 -4.07 2.89 2.13
CA ARG A 76 -3.32 1.76 1.62
C ARG A 76 -4.30 0.72 1.09
N TYR A 77 -4.07 0.26 -0.13
CA TYR A 77 -4.97 -0.64 -0.82
C TYR A 77 -4.19 -1.77 -1.49
N ASP A 78 -4.57 -3.01 -1.17
CA ASP A 78 -4.12 -4.22 -1.83
C ASP A 78 -4.87 -4.38 -3.15
N VAL A 79 -4.16 -4.17 -4.26
CA VAL A 79 -4.62 -4.36 -5.65
C VAL A 79 -4.39 -5.81 -6.14
N GLY A 80 -3.92 -6.70 -5.28
CA GLY A 80 -3.73 -8.12 -5.57
C GLY A 80 -5.04 -8.83 -5.90
N VAL A 81 -4.95 -9.86 -6.74
CA VAL A 81 -6.12 -10.60 -7.24
C VAL A 81 -6.91 -11.28 -6.12
N ASP A 82 -6.23 -11.74 -5.07
CA ASP A 82 -6.86 -12.40 -3.92
C ASP A 82 -7.74 -11.42 -3.14
N ALA A 83 -7.38 -10.14 -3.10
CA ALA A 83 -8.13 -9.09 -2.42
C ALA A 83 -9.36 -8.59 -3.19
N ASN A 84 -9.40 -8.83 -4.51
CA ASN A 84 -10.31 -8.16 -5.45
C ASN A 84 -11.08 -9.15 -6.35
N GLY A 85 -11.33 -10.37 -5.87
CA GLY A 85 -12.16 -11.35 -6.60
C GLY A 85 -11.59 -11.75 -7.96
N TYR A 86 -10.27 -11.87 -8.05
CA TYR A 86 -9.54 -12.22 -9.28
C TYR A 86 -9.76 -11.26 -10.46
N SER A 87 -10.12 -10.02 -10.16
CA SER A 87 -10.35 -8.97 -11.16
C SER A 87 -9.39 -7.79 -10.96
N PRO A 88 -9.02 -7.07 -12.03
CA PRO A 88 -8.29 -5.81 -11.91
C PRO A 88 -9.17 -4.75 -11.23
N VAL A 89 -8.53 -3.78 -10.59
CA VAL A 89 -9.21 -2.66 -9.93
C VAL A 89 -8.88 -1.37 -10.67
N SER A 90 -9.90 -0.57 -10.95
CA SER A 90 -9.77 0.74 -11.57
C SER A 90 -9.41 1.83 -10.56
N MET A 91 -8.98 2.99 -11.06
CA MET A 91 -8.67 4.12 -10.20
C MET A 91 -9.93 4.71 -9.57
N GLU A 92 -11.03 4.70 -10.33
CA GLU A 92 -12.35 5.16 -9.93
C GLU A 92 -12.89 4.34 -8.76
N GLU A 93 -12.71 3.01 -8.79
CA GLU A 93 -13.08 2.13 -7.68
C GLU A 93 -12.27 2.44 -6.42
N ILE A 94 -10.96 2.65 -6.55
CA ILE A 94 -10.10 3.01 -5.41
C ILE A 94 -10.50 4.36 -4.82
N LEU A 95 -10.82 5.35 -5.66
CA LEU A 95 -11.27 6.66 -5.20
C LEU A 95 -12.63 6.57 -4.50
N ALA A 96 -13.59 5.85 -5.08
CA ALA A 96 -14.89 5.61 -4.48
C ALA A 96 -14.77 4.84 -3.15
N TRP A 97 -13.82 3.90 -3.05
CA TRP A 97 -13.55 3.15 -1.83
C TRP A 97 -13.17 4.06 -0.65
N PHE A 98 -12.32 5.06 -0.89
CA PHE A 98 -11.89 6.01 0.13
C PHE A 98 -12.76 7.27 0.22
N ASP A 99 -13.83 7.39 -0.57
CA ASP A 99 -14.71 8.55 -0.52
C ASP A 99 -15.36 8.69 0.87
N GLY A 100 -15.38 9.93 1.37
CA GLY A 100 -15.85 10.27 2.71
C GLY A 100 -15.02 9.72 3.88
N VAL A 101 -13.88 9.08 3.65
CA VAL A 101 -12.98 8.59 4.71
C VAL A 101 -12.01 9.71 5.12
N GLU A 102 -11.82 9.95 6.41
CA GLU A 102 -10.78 10.88 6.88
C GLU A 102 -9.41 10.18 6.83
N CYS A 103 -8.43 10.77 6.13
CA CYS A 103 -7.06 10.24 6.12
C CYS A 103 -6.37 10.49 7.47
N ARG A 104 -5.95 9.43 8.17
CA ARG A 104 -5.23 9.55 9.46
C ARG A 104 -3.75 9.88 9.32
N GLY A 105 -3.24 9.92 8.08
CA GLY A 105 -1.85 10.27 7.78
C GLY A 105 -0.84 9.30 8.39
N ARG A 106 0.38 9.79 8.61
CA ARG A 106 1.53 8.98 9.05
C ARG A 106 1.43 8.53 10.52
N VAL A 107 1.75 7.26 10.74
CA VAL A 107 1.96 6.66 12.07
C VAL A 107 3.12 7.35 12.80
N LYS A 108 2.95 7.71 14.08
CA LYS A 108 4.02 8.39 14.85
C LYS A 108 5.14 7.39 15.14
N TRP A 109 6.39 7.85 15.12
CA TRP A 109 7.57 6.97 15.32
C TRP A 109 7.49 6.10 16.59
N LYS A 110 6.79 6.57 17.64
CA LYS A 110 6.57 5.80 18.88
C LYS A 110 5.81 4.50 18.59
N ASP A 111 4.82 4.54 17.71
CA ASP A 111 4.01 3.39 17.33
C ASP A 111 4.80 2.41 16.45
N TRP A 112 5.75 2.91 15.65
CA TRP A 112 6.67 2.07 14.85
C TRP A 112 7.59 1.20 15.71
N VAL A 113 8.06 1.74 16.83
CA VAL A 113 9.00 0.99 17.67
C VAL A 113 8.28 0.01 18.61
N ASP A 114 6.98 0.21 18.88
CA ASP A 114 6.16 -0.67 19.72
C ASP A 114 5.29 -1.66 18.91
N GLU A 115 5.67 -1.97 17.67
CA GLU A 115 4.93 -2.90 16.79
C GLU A 115 4.70 -4.29 17.40
N THR A 116 5.63 -4.75 18.25
CA THR A 116 5.54 -6.06 18.93
C THR A 116 4.88 -6.00 20.31
N GLY A 117 4.57 -4.80 20.81
CA GLY A 117 4.06 -4.60 22.16
C GLY A 117 5.06 -4.91 23.28
N ASP A 118 6.37 -4.83 23.02
CA ASP A 118 7.41 -5.13 24.01
C ASP A 118 7.30 -4.19 25.22
N LYS A 119 7.11 -4.78 26.41
CA LYS A 119 6.92 -4.06 27.68
C LYS A 119 8.07 -3.10 28.01
N ARG A 120 9.30 -3.39 27.59
CA ARG A 120 10.48 -2.54 27.81
C ARG A 120 10.43 -1.32 26.91
N VAL A 121 10.00 -1.50 25.66
CA VAL A 121 9.80 -0.40 24.70
C VAL A 121 8.69 0.52 25.21
N ARG A 122 7.52 -0.03 25.55
CA ARG A 122 6.39 0.74 26.12
C ARG A 122 6.81 1.58 27.33
N ARG A 123 7.59 1.01 28.25
CA ARG A 123 8.07 1.73 29.43
C ARG A 123 8.98 2.90 29.06
N LYS A 124 9.88 2.72 28.10
CA LYS A 124 10.76 3.80 27.62
C LYS A 124 9.97 4.89 26.90
N LEU A 125 8.96 4.53 26.11
CA LEU A 125 8.12 5.47 25.40
C LEU A 125 7.20 6.29 26.32
N ALA A 126 6.70 5.69 27.40
CA ALA A 126 5.83 6.38 28.37
C ALA A 126 6.55 7.51 29.13
N GLY A 127 7.88 7.53 29.12
CA GLY A 127 8.70 8.58 29.73
C GLY A 127 9.09 9.72 28.76
N LEU A 128 8.61 9.69 27.52
CA LEU A 128 8.84 10.69 26.46
C LEU A 128 7.57 11.45 26.12
#